data_AF-A0A2T3WAP9-F1
#
_entry.id   AF-A0A2T3WAP9-F1
#
_cell.length_a   1.000
_cell.length_b   1.000
_cell.length_c   1.000
_cell.angle_alpha   90.00
_cell.angle_beta   90.00
_cell.angle_gamma   90.00
#
_symmetry.space_group_name_H-M   'P 1'
#
loop_
_entity.id
_entity.type
_entity.pdbx_description
1 polymer ?
#
loop_
_entity_poly.entity_id
_entity_poly.type
_entity_poly.pdbx_seq_one_letter_code
_entity_poly.pdbx_strand_id
1 'polypeptide(L)'
;MPKLVRDRIPERFGGQATPLEEAAFRAALREKLQEEVAEYLESGEAEELADVLEVVYALAGLDGLSSTALEEQRSAKAQARGAFSRRLWWTPT
;
A
#
# COMPACT_ATOMS: atom_id res chain seq x y z
N MET A 1 18.48 -8.17 5.18
CA MET A 1 17.39 -8.81 5.95
C MET A 1 16.39 -9.36 4.95
N PRO A 2 15.71 -10.49 5.24
CA PRO A 2 14.59 -10.95 4.42
C PRO A 2 13.48 -9.88 4.46
N LYS A 3 12.85 -9.63 3.31
CA LYS A 3 11.73 -8.71 3.18
C LYS A 3 10.62 -9.33 2.34
N LEU A 4 9.41 -8.80 2.45
CA LEU A 4 8.33 -9.18 1.56
C LEU A 4 8.67 -8.75 0.14
N VAL A 5 8.47 -9.64 -0.83
CA VAL A 5 8.74 -9.38 -2.25
C VAL A 5 7.52 -9.76 -3.09
N ARG A 6 7.40 -9.16 -4.28
CA ARG A 6 6.43 -9.61 -5.28
C ARG A 6 6.74 -11.04 -5.72
N ASP A 7 5.68 -11.75 -6.10
CA ASP A 7 5.71 -13.15 -6.52
C ASP A 7 6.79 -13.47 -7.54
N ARG A 8 7.03 -12.57 -8.51
CA ARG A 8 7.99 -12.75 -9.62
C ARG A 8 9.45 -12.35 -9.32
N ILE A 9 9.74 -11.83 -8.12
CA ILE A 9 11.10 -11.37 -7.77
C ILE A 9 12.09 -12.55 -7.70
N PRO A 10 11.77 -13.69 -7.04
CA PRO A 10 12.67 -14.83 -6.98
C PRO A 10 13.10 -15.35 -8.36
N GLU A 11 12.17 -15.47 -9.32
CA GLU A 11 12.45 -15.95 -10.68
C GLU A 11 13.29 -14.96 -11.49
N ARG A 12 13.05 -13.65 -11.31
CA ARG A 12 13.76 -12.61 -12.06
C ARG A 12 15.19 -12.39 -11.59
N PHE A 13 15.46 -12.60 -10.30
CA PHE A 13 16.74 -12.24 -9.68
C PHE A 13 17.48 -13.44 -9.06
N GLY A 14 16.99 -14.67 -9.24
CA GLY A 14 17.66 -15.89 -8.78
C GLY A 14 17.62 -16.07 -7.26
N GLY A 15 16.48 -15.73 -6.63
CA GLY A 15 16.25 -15.83 -5.19
C GLY A 15 15.41 -17.03 -4.77
N GLN A 16 15.30 -17.25 -3.46
CA GLN A 16 14.35 -18.19 -2.85
C GLN A 16 13.33 -17.39 -2.03
N ALA A 17 12.05 -17.73 -2.15
CA ALA A 17 10.98 -17.22 -1.30
C ALA A 17 10.22 -18.37 -0.67
N THR A 18 9.80 -18.19 0.57
CA THR A 18 8.93 -19.13 1.29
C THR A 18 7.57 -18.45 1.51
N PRO A 19 6.45 -19.11 1.19
CA PRO A 19 5.12 -18.58 1.49
C PRO A 19 4.96 -18.29 2.99
N LEU A 20 4.22 -17.22 3.30
CA LEU A 20 3.89 -16.85 4.68
C LEU A 20 2.44 -17.26 4.99
N GLU A 21 2.21 -17.72 6.22
CA GLU A 21 0.86 -17.84 6.76
C GLU A 21 0.19 -16.46 6.88
N GLU A 22 -1.14 -16.41 6.84
CA GLU A 22 -1.90 -15.16 6.73
C GLU A 22 -1.52 -14.11 7.79
N ALA A 23 -1.35 -14.51 9.05
CA ALA A 23 -0.98 -13.60 10.14
C ALA A 23 0.42 -12.99 9.95
N ALA A 24 1.38 -13.81 9.51
CA ALA A 24 2.75 -13.35 9.23
C ALA A 24 2.79 -12.48 7.96
N PHE A 25 2.03 -12.85 6.93
CA PHE A 25 1.90 -12.08 5.70
C PHE A 25 1.29 -10.70 5.97
N ARG A 26 0.24 -10.62 6.80
CA ARG A 26 -0.36 -9.36 7.21
C ARG A 26 0.62 -8.44 7.94
N ALA A 27 1.44 -8.99 8.84
CA ALA A 27 2.48 -8.22 9.51
C ALA A 27 3.53 -7.70 8.51
N ALA A 28 4.01 -8.58 7.62
CA ALA A 28 4.97 -8.23 6.58
C ALA A 28 4.45 -7.17 5.60
N LEU A 29 3.16 -7.19 5.24
CA LEU A 29 2.55 -6.14 4.41
C LEU A 29 2.50 -4.77 5.11
N ARG A 30 2.30 -4.73 6.44
CA ARG A 30 2.33 -3.48 7.20
C ARG A 30 3.73 -2.90 7.32
N GLU A 31 4.74 -3.75 7.41
CA GLU A 31 6.15 -3.34 7.33
C GLU A 31 6.47 -2.85 5.92
N LYS A 32 6.05 -3.59 4.88
CA LYS A 32 6.23 -3.20 3.48
C LYS A 32 5.56 -1.86 3.17
N LEU A 33 4.36 -1.59 3.69
CA LEU A 33 3.70 -0.29 3.53
C LEU A 33 4.54 0.87 4.08
N GLN A 34 5.25 0.66 5.20
CA GLN A 34 6.13 1.67 5.77
C GLN A 34 7.40 1.85 4.92
N GLU A 35 7.95 0.76 4.39
CA GLU A 35 9.08 0.77 3.44
C GLU A 35 8.73 1.61 2.19
N GLU A 36 7.65 1.27 1.48
CA GLU A 36 7.28 1.96 0.23
C GLU A 36 6.92 3.44 0.44
N VAL A 37 6.25 3.77 1.56
CA VAL A 37 5.96 5.16 1.91
C VAL A 37 7.26 5.92 2.20
N ALA A 38 8.22 5.30 2.89
CA ALA A 38 9.52 5.93 3.13
C ALA A 38 10.30 6.14 1.83
N GLU A 39 10.29 5.15 0.92
CA GLU A 39 10.90 5.25 -0.40
C GLU A 39 10.27 6.39 -1.23
N TYR A 40 8.93 6.52 -1.24
CA TYR A 40 8.25 7.66 -1.88
C TYR A 40 8.62 9.01 -1.25
N LEU A 41 8.70 9.09 0.08
CA LEU A 41 9.05 10.33 0.77
C LEU A 41 10.50 10.76 0.52
N GLU A 42 11.41 9.81 0.26
CA GLU A 42 12.80 10.07 -0.09
C GLU A 42 12.97 10.43 -1.58
N SER A 43 12.37 9.67 -2.48
CA SER A 43 12.58 9.80 -3.92
C SER A 43 11.61 10.78 -4.61
N GLY A 44 10.36 10.83 -4.15
CA GLY A 44 9.26 11.53 -4.81
C GLY A 44 8.77 10.86 -6.10
N GLU A 45 9.26 9.66 -6.43
CA GLU A 45 9.00 8.99 -7.70
C GLU A 45 7.61 8.35 -7.75
N ALA A 46 6.99 8.39 -8.94
CA ALA A 46 5.66 7.81 -9.14
C ALA A 46 5.65 6.27 -9.07
N GLU A 47 6.81 5.62 -9.27
CA GLU A 47 6.98 4.18 -9.13
C GLU A 47 6.67 3.73 -7.69
N GLU A 48 7.18 4.46 -6.70
CA GLU A 48 6.94 4.13 -5.28
C GLU A 48 5.47 4.33 -4.88
N LEU A 49 4.75 5.27 -5.51
CA LEU A 49 3.30 5.38 -5.32
C LEU A 49 2.54 4.16 -5.87
N ALA A 50 3.03 3.55 -6.95
CA ALA A 50 2.44 2.32 -7.48
C ALA A 50 2.70 1.13 -6.53
N ASP A 51 3.87 1.10 -5.90
CA ASP A 51 4.22 0.07 -4.93
C ASP A 51 3.41 0.23 -3.62
N VAL A 52 3.21 1.46 -3.13
CA VAL A 52 2.25 1.76 -2.05
C VAL A 52 0.84 1.26 -2.41
N LEU A 53 0.39 1.50 -3.64
CA LEU A 53 -0.95 1.10 -4.07
C LEU A 53 -1.11 -0.44 -4.10
N GLU A 54 -0.08 -1.15 -4.57
CA GLU A 54 -0.05 -2.62 -4.56
C GLU A 54 -0.17 -3.18 -3.13
N VAL A 55 0.57 -2.61 -2.18
CA VAL A 55 0.51 -3.02 -0.76
C VAL A 55 -0.88 -2.73 -0.17
N VAL A 56 -1.47 -1.57 -0.49
CA VAL A 56 -2.83 -1.20 -0.06
C VAL A 56 -3.87 -2.19 -0.58
N TYR A 57 -3.78 -2.62 -1.84
CA TYR A 57 -4.70 -3.61 -2.40
C TYR A 57 -4.51 -5.01 -1.78
N ALA A 58 -3.28 -5.43 -1.51
CA ALA A 58 -3.01 -6.69 -0.81
C ALA A 58 -3.59 -6.68 0.61
N LEU A 59 -3.43 -5.59 1.36
CA LEU A 59 -4.03 -5.41 2.68
C LEU A 59 -5.56 -5.42 2.63
N ALA A 60 -6.16 -4.71 1.67
CA ALA A 60 -7.60 -4.71 1.47
C ALA A 60 -8.14 -6.11 1.16
N GLY A 61 -7.43 -6.88 0.33
CA GLY A 61 -7.76 -8.27 0.03
C GLY A 61 -7.79 -9.17 1.27
N LEU A 62 -6.84 -9.00 2.19
CA LEU A 62 -6.85 -9.70 3.49
C LEU A 62 -8.04 -9.30 4.38
N ASP A 63 -8.60 -8.11 4.18
CA ASP A 63 -9.80 -7.63 4.87
C ASP A 63 -11.09 -7.95 4.11
N GLY A 64 -11.02 -8.76 3.04
CA GLY A 64 -12.16 -9.16 2.22
C GLY A 64 -12.68 -8.06 1.29
N LEU A 65 -11.89 -7.02 1.04
CA LEU A 65 -12.24 -5.91 0.15
C LEU A 65 -11.56 -6.07 -1.22
N SER A 66 -12.35 -5.94 -2.28
CA SER A 66 -11.79 -5.77 -3.63
C SER A 66 -11.21 -4.36 -3.81
N SER A 67 -10.31 -4.19 -4.78
CA SER A 67 -9.79 -2.87 -5.16
C SER A 67 -10.91 -1.91 -5.56
N THR A 68 -11.94 -2.39 -6.27
CA THR A 68 -13.13 -1.61 -6.62
C THR A 68 -13.90 -1.16 -5.37
N ALA A 69 -14.14 -2.05 -4.41
CA ALA A 69 -14.84 -1.71 -3.18
C ALA A 69 -14.05 -0.68 -2.34
N LEU A 70 -12.71 -0.80 -2.31
CA LEU A 70 -11.86 0.17 -1.64
C LEU A 70 -11.95 1.56 -2.32
N GLU A 71 -11.93 1.60 -3.64
CA GLU A 71 -12.07 2.84 -4.42
C GLU A 71 -13.45 3.49 -4.22
N GLU A 72 -14.52 2.69 -4.17
CA GLU A 72 -15.86 3.18 -3.84
C GLU A 72 -15.90 3.84 -2.45
N GLN A 73 -15.27 3.22 -1.45
CA GLN A 73 -15.15 3.82 -0.11
C GLN A 73 -14.36 5.13 -0.12
N ARG A 74 -13.24 5.20 -0.85
CA ARG A 74 -12.45 6.43 -1.02
C ARG A 74 -13.28 7.53 -1.70
N SER A 75 -13.96 7.19 -2.79
CA SER A 75 -14.82 8.10 -3.55
C SER A 75 -15.98 8.62 -2.73
N ALA A 76 -16.67 7.77 -1.97
CA ALA A 76 -17.75 8.18 -1.07
C ALA A 76 -17.26 9.17 0.01
N LYS A 77 -16.07 8.93 0.60
CA LYS A 77 -15.45 9.88 1.54
C LYS A 77 -15.12 11.22 0.86
N ALA A 78 -14.58 11.19 -0.36
CA ALA A 78 -14.26 12.39 -1.12
C ALA A 78 -15.52 13.22 -1.48
N GLN A 79 -16.62 12.56 -1.81
CA GLN A 79 -17.91 13.22 -2.07
C GLN A 79 -18.50 13.82 -0.78
N ALA A 80 -18.47 13.09 0.33
CA ALA A 80 -19.08 13.52 1.59
C ALA A 80 -18.27 14.60 2.33
N ARG A 81 -16.93 14.54 2.25
CA ARG A 81 -16.01 15.36 3.08
C ARG A 81 -15.09 16.27 2.27
N GLY A 82 -15.15 16.18 0.95
CA GLY A 82 -14.18 16.80 0.05
C GLY A 82 -12.91 15.96 -0.09
N ALA A 83 -12.08 16.36 -1.04
CA ALA A 83 -10.76 15.78 -1.30
C ALA A 83 -9.65 16.80 -1.02
N PHE A 84 -8.39 16.38 -1.15
CA PHE A 84 -7.23 17.26 -0.99
C PHE A 84 -7.06 18.30 -2.12
N SER A 85 -7.99 18.39 -3.07
CA SER A 85 -7.94 19.32 -4.21
C SER A 85 -7.89 20.79 -3.82
N ARG A 86 -8.44 21.16 -2.65
CA ARG A 86 -8.43 22.53 -2.13
C ARG A 86 -7.14 22.93 -1.41
N ARG A 87 -6.20 22.00 -1.17
CA ARG A 87 -4.89 22.26 -0.54
C ARG A 87 -5.00 23.03 0.79
N LEU A 88 -5.91 22.59 1.65
CA LEU A 88 -6.20 23.26 2.92
C LEU A 88 -5.27 22.76 4.03
N TRP A 89 -4.78 23.69 4.85
CA TRP A 89 -4.16 23.40 6.15
C TRP A 89 -5.11 23.86 7.25
N TRP A 90 -5.40 23.00 8.23
CA TRP A 90 -6.36 23.30 9.30
C TRP A 90 -5.65 23.82 10.55
N THR A 91 -6.17 24.91 11.11
CA THR A 91 -5.75 25.46 12.41
C THR A 91 -7.00 25.59 13.30
N PRO A 92 -7.12 24.84 14.42
CA PRO A 92 -8.21 25.03 15.36
C PRO A 92 -8.07 26.36 16.11
N THR A 93 -9.21 26.94 16.48
CA THR A 93 -9.31 28.07 17.42
C THR A 93 -9.43 27.58 18.85
#